data_AF-A0A8T6HZF4-F1
#
_entry.id   AF-A0A8T6HZF4-F1
#
_cell.length_a   1.000
_cell.length_b   1.000
_cell.length_c   1.000
_cell.angle_alpha   90.00
_cell.angle_beta   90.00
_cell.angle_gamma   90.00
#
_symmetry.space_group_name_H-M   'P 1'
#
loop_
_entity.id
_entity.type
_entity.pdbx_description
1 polymer ?
#
loop_
_entity_poly.entity_id
_entity_poly.type
_entity_poly.pdbx_seq_one_letter_code
_entity_poly.pdbx_strand_id
1 'polypeptide(L)' 'MQLTGAEIIVRALADLGVEVVFGYPGGAVLPIYDAIFRQNRVRHILVRH' A
#
# COMPACT_ATOMS: atom_id res chain seq x y z
N MET A 1 -4.73 19.58 -3.44
CA MET A 1 -4.58 18.38 -4.31
C MET A 1 -5.43 17.27 -3.69
N GLN A 2 -6.21 16.54 -4.49
CA GLN A 2 -6.99 15.40 -4.00
C GLN A 2 -6.13 14.13 -4.01
N LEU A 3 -6.32 13.26 -3.00
CA LEU A 3 -5.65 11.96 -2.95
C LEU A 3 -6.35 10.98 -3.91
N THR A 4 -5.56 10.12 -4.53
CA THR A 4 -6.05 8.96 -5.28
C THR A 4 -6.62 7.92 -4.32
N GLY A 5 -7.48 7.01 -4.83
CA GLY A 5 -8.01 5.91 -4.02
C GLY A 5 -6.92 5.03 -3.39
N ALA A 6 -5.83 4.79 -4.13
CA ALA A 6 -4.68 4.04 -3.63
C ALA A 6 -3.99 4.75 -2.45
N GLU A 7 -3.77 6.07 -2.55
CA GLU A 7 -3.18 6.86 -1.46
C GLU A 7 -4.10 6.91 -0.23
N ILE A 8 -5.41 6.95 -0.42
CA ILE A 8 -6.39 6.90 0.68
C ILE A 8 -6.25 5.57 1.44
N ILE A 9 -6.13 4.44 0.73
CA ILE A 9 -5.93 3.13 1.36
C ILE A 9 -4.63 3.11 2.18
N VAL A 10 -3.51 3.51 1.58
CA VAL A 10 -2.20 3.48 2.26
C VAL A 10 -2.18 4.40 3.48
N ARG A 11 -2.81 5.58 3.38
CA ARG A 11 -2.97 6.49 4.52
C ARG A 11 -3.81 5.87 5.63
N ALA A 12 -4.95 5.25 5.30
CA ALA A 12 -5.80 4.62 6.29
C ALA A 12 -5.06 3.51 7.05
N LEU A 13 -4.30 2.67 6.34
CA LEU A 13 -3.45 1.65 6.96
C LEU A 13 -2.44 2.27 7.93
N ALA A 14 -1.74 3.31 7.50
CA ALA A 14 -0.75 3.98 8.33
C ALA A 14 -1.37 4.70 9.55
N ASP A 15 -2.56 5.28 9.41
CA ASP A 15 -3.28 5.98 10.48
C ASP A 15 -3.89 4.99 11.50
N LEU A 16 -4.15 3.74 11.08
CA LEU A 16 -4.50 2.62 11.95
C LEU A 16 -3.28 1.94 12.61
N GLY A 17 -2.06 2.45 12.39
CA GLY A 17 -0.84 1.89 12.96
C GLY A 17 -0.38 0.58 12.31
N VAL A 18 -0.83 0.29 11.08
CA VAL A 18 -0.35 -0.87 10.34
C VAL A 18 1.08 -0.62 9.87
N GLU A 19 2.03 -1.39 10.39
CA GLU A 19 3.44 -1.29 10.01
C GLU A 19 3.81 -2.18 8.82
N VAL A 20 3.12 -3.32 8.66
CA VAL A 20 3.48 -4.36 7.67
C VAL A 20 2.24 -4.87 6.93
N VAL A 21 2.34 -4.97 5.60
CA VAL A 21 1.33 -5.57 4.72
C VAL A 21 1.96 -6.68 3.91
N PHE A 22 1.30 -7.84 3.86
CA PHE A 22 1.70 -8.97 3.02
C PHE A 22 0.88 -8.97 1.74
N GLY A 23 1.52 -9.21 0.60
CA GLY A 23 0.83 -9.15 -0.68
C GLY A 23 1.58 -9.79 -1.84
N TYR A 24 0.81 -10.16 -2.86
CA TYR A 24 1.32 -10.57 -4.16
C TYR A 24 0.78 -9.61 -5.24
N PRO A 25 1.65 -8.95 -6.01
CA PRO A 25 1.23 -7.93 -6.98
C PRO A 25 0.48 -8.56 -8.16
N GLY A 26 -0.54 -7.85 -8.64
CA GLY A 26 -1.30 -8.18 -9.84
C GLY A 26 -1.80 -6.90 -10.52
N GLY A 27 -2.13 -6.98 -11.81
CA GLY A 27 -2.42 -5.80 -12.63
C GLY A 27 -3.48 -4.85 -12.04
N ALA A 28 -4.55 -5.40 -11.46
CA ALA A 28 -5.65 -4.61 -10.88
C ALA A 28 -5.24 -3.82 -9.62
N VAL A 29 -4.22 -4.27 -8.89
CA VAL A 29 -3.80 -3.69 -7.61
C VAL A 29 -2.51 -2.88 -7.70
N LEU A 30 -1.88 -2.81 -8.88
CA LEU A 30 -0.63 -2.06 -9.11
C LEU A 30 -0.66 -0.61 -8.56
N PRO A 31 -1.76 0.17 -8.70
CA PRO A 31 -1.79 1.53 -8.13
C PRO A 31 -1.58 1.57 -6.61
N ILE A 32 -2.02 0.53 -5.88
CA ILE A 32 -1.80 0.42 -4.43
C ILE A 32 -0.32 0.14 -4.15
N TYR A 33 0.32 -0.73 -4.92
CA TYR A 33 1.76 -1.00 -4.78
C TYR A 33 2.60 0.24 -5.08
N ASP A 34 2.24 1.01 -6.11
CA ASP A 34 2.88 2.29 -6.42
C ASP A 34 2.72 3.27 -5.26
N ALA A 35 1.53 3.37 -4.68
CA ALA A 35 1.26 4.23 -3.53
C ALA A 35 2.05 3.79 -2.29
N ILE A 36 2.14 2.48 -2.01
CA ILE A 36 2.96 1.94 -0.92
C ILE A 36 4.45 2.24 -1.16
N PHE A 37 4.95 2.10 -2.40
CA PHE A 37 6.35 2.35 -2.72
C PHE A 37 6.75 3.84 -2.60
N ARG A 38 5.80 4.76 -2.80
CA ARG A 38 6.04 6.22 -2.69
C ARG A 38 6.08 6.75 -1.26
N GLN A 39 5.85 5.90 -0.25
CA GLN A 39 5.84 6.28 1.15
C GLN A 39 6.65 5.30 2.01
N ASN A 40 6.95 5.68 3.26
CA ASN A 40 7.80 4.90 4.16
C ASN A 40 7.14 4.57 5.52
N ARG A 41 5.81 4.70 5.64
CA ARG A 41 5.03 4.43 6.86
C ARG A 41 4.55 2.97 6.94
N VAL A 42 4.26 2.35 5.79
CA VAL A 42 3.82 0.95 5.70
C VAL A 42 4.82 0.14 4.87
N ARG A 43 5.33 -0.96 5.43
CA ARG A 43 6.25 -1.87 4.75
C ARG A 43 5.49 -3.00 4.07
N HIS A 44 5.72 -3.18 2.77
CA HIS A 44 5.19 -4.35 2.06
C HIS A 44 6.16 -5.53 2.06
N ILE A 45 5.62 -6.74 2.26
CA ILE A 45 6.35 -8.02 2.14
C ILE A 45 5.72 -8.82 0.99
N LEU A 46 6.51 -9.07 -0.05
CA LEU A 46 6.13 -9.92 -1.16
C LEU A 46 6.05 -11.37 -0.70
N VAL A 47 4.87 -11.97 -0.84
CA VAL A 47 4.65 -13.39 -0.55
C VAL A 47 4.71 -14.23 -1.83
N ARG A 48 4.95 -15.54 -1.69
CA ARG A 48 4.82 -16.55 -2.74
C ARG A 48 3.99 -17.73 -2.20
N HIS A 49 3.24 -18.39 -3.08
CA HIS A 49 2.54 -19.63 -2.75
C HIS A 49 3.46 -20.85 -2.86
#